data_AF-V7BMM0-F1
#
_entry.id   AF-V7BMM0-F1
#
_cell.length_a   1.000
_cell.length_b   1.000
_cell.length_c   1.000
_cell.angle_alpha   90.00
_cell.angle_beta   90.00
_cell.angle_gamma   90.00
#
_symmetry.space_group_name_H-M   'P 1'
#
loop_
_entity.id
_entity.type
_entity.pdbx_description
1 polymer ?
#
loop_
_entity_poly.entity_id
_entity_poly.type
_entity_poly.pdbx_seq_one_letter_code
_entity_poly.pdbx_strand_id
1 'polypeptide(L)'
;MASSMALACYIIVLGVSVVCWKGAEAQRAFFVFGDSLVDNGNNNYLATSARADAPPYGIDYPTRRATGRFSNGYNIPDFISQALGAESTLPYLDPELNGERLLVGANFASAGIGILNDTGIQFVNIIRIYRQLQYWEEYQQRVSAIIGSEQTQSLINGALVLITLGGNDFVNNYYLVPYSARSRQYNLPDYVKYIISEYKKILARLYELGARRVLVTGTGPLGCVPAELAQRSSNGECSAELQRAASLFNPQLVQIIRQLNSEIGSEVFVAVNTQQMHIDFISNPQRY
;
A
#
# COMPACT_ATOMS: atom_id res chain seq x y z
N MET A 1 -21.83 77.52 33.17
CA MET A 1 -22.52 76.23 33.39
C MET A 1 -22.54 75.48 32.08
N ALA A 2 -22.21 74.18 32.15
CA ALA A 2 -22.36 73.13 31.15
C ALA A 2 -21.46 73.18 29.88
N SER A 3 -20.33 72.49 30.01
CA SER A 3 -19.62 71.76 28.97
C SER A 3 -20.41 70.52 28.53
N SER A 4 -20.40 70.17 27.24
CA SER A 4 -20.34 68.76 26.72
C SER A 4 -20.58 68.76 25.22
N MET A 5 -19.52 68.56 24.44
CA MET A 5 -19.06 67.25 23.90
C MET A 5 -19.75 66.90 22.59
N ALA A 6 -19.01 67.18 21.51
CA ALA A 6 -19.16 66.56 20.21
C ALA A 6 -18.98 65.04 20.33
N LEU A 7 -19.86 64.27 19.70
CA LEU A 7 -19.63 62.86 19.44
C LEU A 7 -20.05 62.57 17.99
N ALA A 8 -19.11 62.76 17.07
CA ALA A 8 -19.20 62.20 15.74
C ALA A 8 -18.75 60.73 15.83
N CYS A 9 -19.70 59.80 15.80
CA CYS A 9 -19.42 58.37 15.74
C CYS A 9 -18.85 58.03 14.34
N TYR A 10 -17.53 57.91 14.23
CA TYR A 10 -16.89 57.18 13.15
C TYR A 10 -17.04 55.69 13.41
N ILE A 11 -17.93 55.00 12.68
CA ILE A 11 -17.95 53.54 12.62
C ILE A 11 -16.82 53.11 11.70
N ILE A 12 -15.68 52.72 12.29
CA ILE A 12 -14.63 52.01 11.58
C ILE A 12 -15.05 50.54 11.50
N VAL A 13 -15.55 50.12 10.34
CA VAL A 13 -15.74 48.70 10.04
C VAL A 13 -14.37 48.12 9.72
N LEU A 14 -13.68 47.60 10.75
CA LEU A 14 -12.55 46.71 10.57
C LEU A 14 -13.10 45.38 10.05
N GLY A 15 -13.09 45.21 8.73
CA GLY A 15 -13.27 43.92 8.09
C GLY A 15 -12.13 43.00 8.50
N VAL A 16 -12.33 42.22 9.57
CA VAL A 16 -11.49 41.07 9.86
C VAL A 16 -11.85 40.04 8.79
N SER A 17 -11.08 40.04 7.70
CA SER A 17 -10.98 38.87 6.84
C SER A 17 -10.48 37.73 7.70
N VAL A 18 -11.41 36.90 8.17
CA VAL A 18 -11.10 35.56 8.64
C VAL A 18 -10.60 34.81 7.42
N VAL A 19 -9.31 34.97 7.13
CA VAL A 19 -8.58 34.02 6.31
C VAL A 19 -8.58 32.75 7.14
N CYS A 20 -9.55 31.89 6.89
CA CYS A 20 -9.43 30.49 7.26
C CYS A 20 -8.21 29.97 6.51
N TRP A 21 -7.04 30.07 7.14
CA TRP A 21 -5.97 29.10 6.92
C TRP A 21 -6.54 27.76 7.37
N LYS A 22 -7.31 27.11 6.50
CA LYS A 22 -7.09 25.68 6.35
C LYS A 22 -5.64 25.63 5.92
N GLY A 23 -4.75 25.23 6.83
CA GLY A 23 -3.40 24.90 6.44
C GLY A 23 -3.56 23.96 5.25
N ALA A 24 -3.14 24.41 4.07
CA ALA A 24 -2.89 23.49 2.99
C ALA A 24 -1.78 22.61 3.57
N GLU A 25 -2.15 21.46 4.14
CA GLU A 25 -1.18 20.43 4.41
C GLU A 25 -0.52 20.23 3.06
N ALA A 26 0.75 20.63 2.92
CA ALA A 26 1.46 20.50 1.66
C ALA A 26 1.22 19.06 1.17
N GLN A 27 0.66 18.93 -0.02
CA GLN A 27 0.15 17.66 -0.54
C GLN A 27 1.22 16.59 -0.33
N ARG A 28 0.96 15.65 0.58
CA ARG A 28 1.95 14.68 1.00
C ARG A 28 2.15 13.69 -0.13
N ALA A 29 3.40 13.54 -0.59
CA ALA A 29 3.71 12.52 -1.58
C ALA A 29 3.34 11.13 -1.05
N PHE A 30 2.84 10.27 -1.94
CA PHE A 30 2.37 8.94 -1.58
C PHE A 30 3.04 7.86 -2.41
N PHE A 31 3.49 6.80 -1.75
CA PHE A 31 4.30 5.77 -2.35
C PHE A 31 3.81 4.38 -1.99
N VAL A 32 3.69 3.53 -3.00
CA VAL A 32 2.99 2.25 -2.87
C VAL A 32 3.88 1.11 -3.32
N PHE A 33 4.02 0.10 -2.48
CA PHE A 33 4.76 -1.12 -2.75
C PHE A 33 3.85 -2.32 -2.50
N GLY A 34 4.12 -3.43 -3.18
CA GLY A 34 3.43 -4.68 -2.90
C GLY A 34 2.89 -5.39 -4.12
N ASP A 35 1.76 -6.06 -3.91
CA ASP A 35 1.14 -6.97 -4.86
C ASP A 35 -0.13 -6.40 -5.54
N SER A 36 -0.96 -7.29 -6.08
CA SER A 36 -2.17 -6.96 -6.83
C SER A 36 -3.21 -6.18 -6.03
N LEU A 37 -3.19 -6.25 -4.69
CA LEU A 37 -4.16 -5.52 -3.86
C LEU A 37 -3.98 -4.00 -3.97
N VAL A 38 -2.81 -3.55 -4.40
CA VAL A 38 -2.48 -2.14 -4.52
C VAL A 38 -1.88 -1.78 -5.88
N ASP A 39 -1.64 -2.74 -6.78
CA ASP A 39 -1.23 -2.46 -8.17
C ASP A 39 -2.31 -1.66 -8.92
N ASN A 40 -1.87 -0.64 -9.64
CA ASN A 40 -2.70 0.23 -10.44
C ASN A 40 -2.34 0.22 -11.94
N GLY A 41 -1.47 -0.69 -12.38
CA GLY A 41 -1.21 -0.93 -13.80
C GLY A 41 0.24 -1.20 -14.19
N ASN A 42 1.18 -1.41 -13.25
CA ASN A 42 2.57 -1.73 -13.62
C ASN A 42 2.64 -3.01 -14.46
N ASN A 43 1.82 -4.01 -14.15
CA ASN A 43 1.80 -5.28 -14.87
C ASN A 43 1.38 -5.15 -16.34
N ASN A 44 0.71 -4.05 -16.73
CA ASN A 44 0.32 -3.81 -18.12
C ASN A 44 1.54 -3.60 -19.04
N TYR A 45 2.68 -3.21 -18.46
CA TYR A 45 3.94 -2.97 -19.16
C TYR A 45 4.85 -4.21 -19.23
N LEU A 46 4.40 -5.38 -18.74
CA LEU A 46 5.23 -6.59 -18.62
C LEU A 46 4.65 -7.79 -19.37
N ALA A 47 5.47 -8.61 -20.02
CA ALA A 47 4.99 -9.87 -20.58
C ALA A 47 4.67 -10.88 -19.45
N THR A 48 3.42 -10.85 -18.95
CA THR A 48 2.93 -11.58 -17.77
C THR A 48 1.48 -12.01 -17.94
N SER A 49 1.09 -13.08 -17.24
CA SER A 49 -0.31 -13.49 -17.10
C SER A 49 -1.04 -12.78 -15.95
N ALA A 50 -0.32 -12.12 -15.04
CA ALA A 50 -0.92 -11.37 -13.94
C ALA A 50 -1.30 -9.96 -14.38
N ARG A 51 -2.35 -9.81 -15.21
CA ARG A 51 -2.83 -8.52 -15.72
C ARG A 51 -4.30 -8.28 -15.38
N ALA A 52 -4.65 -7.01 -15.21
CA ALA A 52 -6.00 -6.53 -14.97
C ALA A 52 -6.40 -5.43 -15.97
N ASP A 53 -6.04 -5.64 -17.24
CA ASP A 53 -6.21 -4.73 -18.38
C ASP A 53 -7.38 -5.13 -19.32
N ALA A 54 -8.28 -6.00 -18.86
CA ALA A 54 -9.46 -6.44 -19.59
C ALA A 54 -10.72 -6.46 -18.70
N PRO A 55 -11.94 -6.45 -19.27
CA PRO A 55 -13.16 -6.68 -18.48
C PRO A 55 -13.08 -7.99 -17.67
N PRO A 56 -13.65 -8.04 -16.44
CA PRO A 56 -14.52 -7.04 -15.82
C PRO A 56 -13.79 -5.92 -15.04
N TYR A 57 -12.44 -5.87 -15.09
CA TYR A 57 -11.69 -4.85 -14.37
C TYR A 57 -12.04 -3.43 -14.87
N GLY A 58 -12.16 -2.48 -13.94
CA GLY A 58 -12.48 -1.09 -14.26
C GLY A 58 -13.92 -0.81 -14.71
N ILE A 59 -14.84 -1.79 -14.64
CA ILE A 59 -16.25 -1.58 -15.03
C ILE A 59 -16.95 -0.48 -14.22
N ASP A 60 -16.55 -0.22 -12.98
CA ASP A 60 -17.06 0.84 -12.10
C ASP A 60 -16.07 2.01 -11.92
N TYR A 61 -14.92 1.95 -12.60
CA TYR A 61 -14.03 3.10 -12.69
C TYR A 61 -14.71 4.25 -13.46
N PRO A 62 -14.43 5.54 -13.18
CA PRO A 62 -15.09 6.66 -13.85
C PRO A 62 -15.05 6.61 -15.39
N THR A 63 -13.96 6.08 -15.97
CA THR A 63 -13.83 5.93 -17.43
C THR A 63 -14.47 4.66 -17.99
N ARG A 64 -14.95 3.74 -17.13
CA ARG A 64 -15.51 2.42 -17.47
C ARG A 64 -14.53 1.53 -18.26
N ARG A 65 -13.22 1.78 -18.14
CA ARG A 65 -12.15 1.03 -18.81
C ARG A 65 -11.26 0.35 -17.78
N ALA A 66 -10.75 -0.82 -18.13
CA ALA A 66 -9.75 -1.51 -17.33
C ALA A 66 -8.50 -0.62 -17.20
N THR A 67 -8.05 -0.43 -15.95
CA THR A 67 -6.91 0.44 -15.65
C THR A 67 -5.67 -0.33 -15.25
N GLY A 68 -5.72 -1.66 -15.16
CA GLY A 68 -4.66 -2.46 -14.51
C GLY A 68 -4.81 -2.61 -12.99
N ARG A 69 -5.90 -2.10 -12.39
CA ARG A 69 -6.26 -2.38 -11.00
C ARG A 69 -6.98 -3.72 -10.93
N PHE A 70 -6.61 -4.58 -9.98
CA PHE A 70 -7.30 -5.85 -9.71
C PHE A 70 -8.61 -5.63 -8.95
N SER A 71 -9.45 -4.75 -9.49
CA SER A 71 -10.72 -4.30 -8.93
C SER A 71 -11.67 -3.89 -10.08
N ASN A 72 -12.96 -3.84 -9.80
CA ASN A 72 -13.95 -3.22 -10.69
C ASN A 72 -13.75 -1.70 -10.80
N GLY A 73 -13.04 -1.06 -9.88
CA GLY A 73 -12.80 0.39 -9.91
C GLY A 73 -11.54 0.78 -9.15
N TYR A 74 -11.66 1.76 -8.27
CA TYR A 74 -10.60 2.18 -7.37
C TYR A 74 -10.15 1.03 -6.44
N ASN A 75 -8.86 1.04 -6.07
CA ASN A 75 -8.27 0.16 -5.08
C ASN A 75 -7.82 0.98 -3.83
N ILE A 76 -7.21 0.30 -2.85
CA ILE A 76 -6.84 0.90 -1.57
C ILE A 76 -6.01 2.21 -1.74
N PRO A 77 -4.92 2.23 -2.55
CA PRO A 77 -4.16 3.44 -2.83
C PRO A 77 -4.96 4.62 -3.31
N ASP A 78 -5.96 4.40 -4.17
CA ASP A 78 -6.74 5.51 -4.72
C ASP A 78 -7.55 6.21 -3.64
N PHE A 79 -8.18 5.44 -2.75
CA PHE A 79 -8.93 6.00 -1.63
C PHE A 79 -8.01 6.72 -0.64
N ILE A 80 -6.78 6.23 -0.44
CA ILE A 80 -5.78 6.93 0.38
C ILE A 80 -5.34 8.23 -0.29
N SER A 81 -5.06 8.24 -1.59
CA SER A 81 -4.76 9.46 -2.36
C SER A 81 -5.88 10.50 -2.22
N GLN A 82 -7.14 10.08 -2.38
CA GLN A 82 -8.30 10.97 -2.21
C GLN A 82 -8.38 11.55 -0.79
N ALA A 83 -8.13 10.72 0.23
CA ALA A 83 -8.11 11.16 1.63
C ALA A 83 -6.96 12.13 1.93
N LEU A 84 -5.84 12.03 1.20
CA LEU A 84 -4.73 12.98 1.25
C LEU A 84 -5.01 14.26 0.44
N GLY A 85 -6.16 14.37 -0.24
CA GLY A 85 -6.47 15.49 -1.13
C GLY A 85 -5.63 15.49 -2.42
N ALA A 86 -5.12 14.32 -2.81
CA ALA A 86 -4.26 14.12 -3.97
C ALA A 86 -4.95 13.30 -5.07
N GLU A 87 -4.47 13.44 -6.30
CA GLU A 87 -4.79 12.48 -7.36
C GLU A 87 -4.19 11.10 -7.06
N SER A 88 -4.73 10.06 -7.70
CA SER A 88 -4.15 8.72 -7.65
C SER A 88 -2.72 8.76 -8.19
N THR A 89 -1.79 8.11 -7.49
CA THR A 89 -0.43 7.95 -8.01
C THR A 89 -0.46 7.13 -9.30
N LEU A 90 0.51 7.37 -10.18
CA LEU A 90 0.68 6.59 -11.41
C LEU A 90 1.55 5.35 -11.16
N PRO A 91 1.39 4.27 -11.96
CA PRO A 91 2.34 3.18 -11.95
C PRO A 91 3.73 3.69 -12.34
N TYR A 92 4.78 3.18 -11.70
CA TYR A 92 6.16 3.63 -11.96
C TYR A 92 6.57 3.46 -13.43
N LEU A 93 6.09 2.40 -14.08
CA LEU A 93 6.37 2.11 -15.49
C LEU A 93 5.53 2.95 -16.47
N ASP A 94 4.61 3.78 -15.98
CA ASP A 94 3.79 4.64 -16.83
C ASP A 94 4.64 5.76 -17.47
N PRO A 95 4.66 5.91 -18.81
CA PRO A 95 5.41 6.98 -19.47
C PRO A 95 4.90 8.38 -19.08
N GLU A 96 3.65 8.51 -18.61
CA GLU A 96 3.11 9.77 -18.13
C GLU A 96 3.57 10.13 -16.71
N LEU A 97 4.24 9.23 -15.98
CA LEU A 97 4.88 9.56 -14.71
C LEU A 97 6.17 10.36 -14.98
N ASN A 98 6.02 11.65 -15.23
CA ASN A 98 7.12 12.58 -15.53
C ASN A 98 6.84 13.99 -14.98
N GLY A 99 7.86 14.86 -14.97
CA GLY A 99 7.73 16.26 -14.54
C GLY A 99 7.14 16.39 -13.13
N GLU A 100 6.16 17.27 -12.96
CA GLU A 100 5.50 17.54 -11.67
C GLU A 100 4.72 16.34 -11.12
N ARG A 101 4.31 15.38 -11.97
CA ARG A 101 3.62 14.16 -11.49
C ARG A 101 4.54 13.29 -10.62
N LEU A 102 5.86 13.41 -10.80
CA LEU A 102 6.85 12.81 -9.90
C LEU A 102 6.88 13.46 -8.50
N LEU A 103 6.16 14.56 -8.26
CA LEU A 103 6.08 15.18 -6.93
C LEU A 103 4.87 14.66 -6.13
N VAL A 104 3.87 14.11 -6.81
CA VAL A 104 2.70 13.46 -6.18
C VAL A 104 3.06 12.11 -5.56
N GLY A 105 3.97 11.39 -6.22
CA GLY A 105 4.41 10.07 -5.80
C GLY A 105 4.26 9.03 -6.90
N ALA A 106 4.43 7.76 -6.55
CA ALA A 106 4.39 6.66 -7.51
C ALA A 106 3.99 5.33 -6.88
N ASN A 107 3.42 4.46 -7.70
CA ASN A 107 3.07 3.11 -7.35
C ASN A 107 4.06 2.13 -7.99
N PHE A 108 4.75 1.35 -7.17
CA PHE A 108 5.75 0.36 -7.57
C PHE A 108 5.21 -1.07 -7.50
N ALA A 109 3.99 -1.25 -7.00
CA ALA A 109 3.41 -2.56 -6.78
C ALA A 109 3.20 -3.33 -8.08
N SER A 110 3.22 -4.66 -7.98
CA SER A 110 3.09 -5.56 -9.12
C SER A 110 2.40 -6.84 -8.71
N ALA A 111 1.36 -7.22 -9.45
CA ALA A 111 0.58 -8.40 -9.13
C ALA A 111 1.41 -9.70 -9.08
N GLY A 112 1.02 -10.58 -8.15
CA GLY A 112 1.58 -11.92 -7.99
C GLY A 112 2.85 -12.00 -7.12
N ILE A 113 3.46 -10.87 -6.77
CA ILE A 113 4.68 -10.87 -5.95
C ILE A 113 4.38 -11.25 -4.50
N GLY A 114 5.37 -11.80 -3.82
CA GLY A 114 5.37 -11.96 -2.38
C GLY A 114 6.59 -11.33 -1.73
N ILE A 115 6.77 -11.64 -0.45
CA ILE A 115 7.96 -11.33 0.33
C ILE A 115 9.16 -12.09 -0.24
N LEU A 116 8.97 -13.35 -0.65
CA LEU A 116 10.03 -14.19 -1.17
C LEU A 116 10.24 -14.04 -2.68
N ASN A 117 11.49 -14.12 -3.11
CA ASN A 117 11.90 -13.99 -4.53
C ASN A 117 11.50 -15.18 -5.41
N ASP A 118 10.95 -16.25 -4.86
CA ASP A 118 10.40 -17.38 -5.61
C ASP A 118 8.87 -17.38 -5.65
N THR A 119 8.19 -16.54 -4.86
CA THR A 119 6.72 -16.44 -4.86
C THR A 119 6.20 -15.84 -6.17
N GLY A 120 5.20 -16.46 -6.81
CA GLY A 120 4.61 -15.91 -8.04
C GLY A 120 5.37 -16.23 -9.34
N ILE A 121 6.29 -17.20 -9.33
CA ILE A 121 7.02 -17.65 -10.53
C ILE A 121 6.08 -18.05 -11.68
N GLN A 122 4.90 -18.59 -11.38
CA GLN A 122 3.88 -18.98 -12.37
C GLN A 122 3.37 -17.82 -13.24
N PHE A 123 3.61 -16.57 -12.84
CA PHE A 123 3.21 -15.38 -13.58
C PHE A 123 4.29 -14.86 -14.54
N VAL A 124 5.37 -15.60 -14.74
CA VAL A 124 6.48 -15.27 -15.66
C VAL A 124 7.21 -13.99 -15.23
N ASN A 125 6.83 -12.83 -15.76
CA ASN A 125 7.45 -11.55 -15.41
C ASN A 125 6.61 -10.78 -14.41
N ILE A 126 7.17 -10.49 -13.24
CA ILE A 126 6.56 -9.65 -12.20
C ILE A 126 7.64 -8.79 -11.54
N ILE A 127 7.29 -7.61 -11.02
CA ILE A 127 8.24 -6.70 -10.37
C ILE A 127 8.42 -7.12 -8.90
N ARG A 128 9.34 -8.05 -8.67
CA ARG A 128 9.70 -8.53 -7.32
C ARG A 128 10.03 -7.37 -6.38
N ILE A 129 9.84 -7.57 -5.08
CA ILE A 129 10.03 -6.51 -4.09
C ILE A 129 11.42 -5.87 -4.14
N TYR A 130 12.49 -6.64 -4.39
CA TYR A 130 13.84 -6.06 -4.57
C TYR A 130 13.89 -5.10 -5.75
N ARG A 131 13.16 -5.40 -6.84
CA ARG A 131 13.11 -4.55 -8.04
C ARG A 131 12.22 -3.33 -7.81
N GLN A 132 11.15 -3.45 -7.03
CA GLN A 132 10.35 -2.28 -6.61
C GLN A 132 11.20 -1.30 -5.81
N LEU A 133 12.06 -1.79 -4.91
CA LEU A 133 13.02 -0.97 -4.16
C LEU A 133 14.12 -0.36 -5.05
N GLN A 134 14.56 -1.07 -6.10
CA GLN A 134 15.48 -0.47 -7.09
C GLN A 134 14.80 0.65 -7.89
N TYR A 135 13.55 0.44 -8.32
CA TYR A 135 12.76 1.48 -8.97
C TYR A 135 12.50 2.69 -8.07
N TRP A 136 12.39 2.46 -6.76
CA TRP A 136 12.35 3.54 -5.77
C TRP A 136 13.63 4.38 -5.77
N GLU A 137 14.80 3.75 -5.80
CA GLU A 137 16.09 4.45 -5.90
C GLU A 137 16.23 5.23 -7.21
N GLU A 138 15.85 4.60 -8.34
CA GLU A 138 15.80 5.28 -9.65
C GLU A 138 14.82 6.46 -9.64
N TYR A 139 13.65 6.30 -9.03
CA TYR A 139 12.67 7.36 -8.85
C TYR A 139 13.26 8.56 -8.09
N GLN A 140 13.96 8.31 -6.98
CA GLN A 140 14.61 9.38 -6.21
C GLN A 140 15.64 10.14 -7.02
N GLN A 141 16.39 9.47 -7.90
CA GLN A 141 17.32 10.13 -8.82
C GLN A 141 16.57 11.02 -9.82
N ARG A 142 15.47 10.52 -10.39
CA ARG A 142 14.62 11.28 -11.32
C ARG A 142 14.03 12.53 -10.67
N VAL A 143 13.55 12.43 -9.44
CA VAL A 143 13.04 13.58 -8.67
C VAL A 143 14.17 14.55 -8.31
N SER A 144 15.33 14.05 -7.90
CA SER A 144 16.50 14.88 -7.58
C SER A 144 16.96 15.74 -8.75
N ALA A 145 16.82 15.24 -9.99
CA ALA A 145 17.10 16.01 -11.19
C ALA A 145 16.14 17.20 -11.41
N ILE A 146 14.97 17.20 -10.79
CA ILE A 146 13.94 18.25 -10.93
C ILE A 146 14.03 19.26 -9.79
N ILE A 147 14.08 18.78 -8.54
CA ILE A 147 13.95 19.63 -7.36
C ILE A 147 15.24 19.74 -6.53
N GLY A 148 16.30 19.02 -6.89
CA GLY A 148 17.53 18.94 -6.11
C GLY A 148 17.48 17.88 -5.00
N SER A 149 18.67 17.48 -4.52
CA SER A 149 18.81 16.37 -3.58
C SER A 149 18.22 16.65 -2.21
N GLU A 150 18.37 17.87 -1.69
CA GLU A 150 17.87 18.24 -0.35
C GLU A 150 16.34 18.25 -0.31
N GLN A 151 15.70 18.84 -1.32
CA GLN A 151 14.26 18.86 -1.48
C GLN A 151 13.71 17.45 -1.72
N THR A 152 14.43 16.62 -2.47
CA THR A 152 14.06 15.20 -2.65
C THR A 152 14.09 14.46 -1.33
N GLN A 153 15.13 14.63 -0.52
CA GLN A 153 15.19 14.01 0.80
C GLN A 153 14.01 14.46 1.69
N SER A 154 13.66 15.75 1.65
CA SER A 154 12.49 16.27 2.37
C SER A 154 11.17 15.67 1.87
N LEU A 155 11.00 15.54 0.55
CA LEU A 155 9.84 14.89 -0.07
C LEU A 155 9.71 13.44 0.39
N ILE A 156 10.79 12.65 0.31
CA ILE A 156 10.79 11.23 0.68
C ILE A 156 10.55 11.04 2.17
N ASN A 157 11.22 11.81 3.03
CA ASN A 157 11.03 11.71 4.48
C ASN A 157 9.65 12.18 4.94
N GLY A 158 9.05 13.14 4.25
CA GLY A 158 7.72 13.69 4.56
C GLY A 158 6.55 12.87 4.03
N ALA A 159 6.82 11.89 3.16
CA ALA A 159 5.83 11.11 2.44
C ALA A 159 5.13 10.04 3.30
N LEU A 160 3.99 9.57 2.79
CA LEU A 160 3.33 8.36 3.25
C LEU A 160 3.77 7.19 2.36
N VAL A 161 4.06 6.05 2.96
CA VAL A 161 4.36 4.81 2.25
C VAL A 161 3.33 3.75 2.64
N LEU A 162 2.83 3.00 1.66
CA LEU A 162 2.01 1.79 1.86
C LEU A 162 2.77 0.59 1.30
N ILE A 163 2.83 -0.50 2.07
CA ILE A 163 3.36 -1.78 1.59
C ILE A 163 2.40 -2.93 1.93
N THR A 164 2.05 -3.73 0.92
CA THR A 164 1.28 -4.97 1.06
C THR A 164 2.02 -6.18 0.52
N LEU A 165 2.34 -7.14 1.38
CA LEU A 165 2.96 -8.40 1.00
C LEU A 165 2.51 -9.52 1.93
N GLY A 166 2.77 -10.77 1.55
CA GLY A 166 2.62 -11.95 2.40
C GLY A 166 1.51 -12.89 1.96
N GLY A 167 0.41 -12.39 1.41
CA GLY A 167 -0.71 -13.24 0.97
C GLY A 167 -0.26 -14.26 -0.08
N ASN A 168 0.44 -13.78 -1.12
CA ASN A 168 0.97 -14.61 -2.19
C ASN A 168 2.00 -15.64 -1.73
N ASP A 169 2.75 -15.39 -0.66
CA ASP A 169 3.71 -16.38 -0.13
C ASP A 169 2.99 -17.63 0.41
N PHE A 170 1.73 -17.50 0.82
CA PHE A 170 0.90 -18.63 1.17
C PHE A 170 0.15 -19.18 -0.05
N VAL A 171 -0.68 -18.39 -0.72
CA VAL A 171 -1.58 -18.91 -1.77
C VAL A 171 -0.86 -19.24 -3.08
N ASN A 172 0.15 -18.44 -3.43
CA ASN A 172 0.88 -18.51 -4.70
C ASN A 172 2.30 -19.08 -4.54
N ASN A 173 2.61 -19.67 -3.39
CA ASN A 173 3.87 -20.38 -3.14
C ASN A 173 3.65 -21.61 -2.24
N TYR A 174 3.49 -21.44 -0.92
CA TYR A 174 3.42 -22.57 0.02
C TYR A 174 2.28 -23.55 -0.26
N TYR A 175 1.10 -23.04 -0.58
CA TYR A 175 -0.13 -23.81 -0.80
C TYR A 175 -0.58 -23.82 -2.27
N LEU A 176 0.28 -23.39 -3.21
CA LEU A 176 -0.07 -23.30 -4.64
C LEU A 176 -0.43 -24.67 -5.23
N VAL A 177 0.31 -25.71 -4.86
CA VAL A 177 0.06 -27.10 -5.25
C VAL A 177 0.30 -28.03 -4.05
N PRO A 178 -0.33 -29.22 -4.02
CA PRO A 178 0.02 -30.25 -3.06
C PRO A 178 1.53 -30.52 -3.08
N TYR A 179 2.15 -30.55 -1.90
CA TYR A 179 3.59 -30.79 -1.75
C TYR A 179 4.48 -29.80 -2.54
N SER A 180 4.13 -28.51 -2.51
CA SER A 180 4.98 -27.45 -3.06
C SER A 180 6.43 -27.56 -2.57
N ALA A 181 7.37 -26.96 -3.31
CA ALA A 181 8.77 -26.96 -2.89
C ALA A 181 8.93 -26.39 -1.46
N ARG A 182 8.19 -25.33 -1.12
CA ARG A 182 8.23 -24.70 0.20
C ARG A 182 7.55 -25.53 1.29
N SER A 183 6.43 -26.19 1.01
CA SER A 183 5.77 -27.03 2.02
C SER A 183 6.54 -28.32 2.33
N ARG A 184 7.37 -28.78 1.38
CA ARG A 184 8.32 -29.90 1.62
C ARG A 184 9.58 -29.47 2.36
N GLN A 185 10.00 -28.23 2.20
CA GLN A 185 11.21 -27.69 2.85
C GLN A 185 10.93 -27.28 4.30
N TYR A 186 9.76 -26.72 4.58
CA TYR A 186 9.40 -26.18 5.88
C TYR A 186 8.00 -26.60 6.30
N ASN A 187 7.85 -27.00 7.56
CA ASN A 187 6.54 -26.98 8.20
C ASN A 187 6.02 -25.52 8.30
N LEU A 188 4.71 -25.34 8.45
CA LEU A 188 4.10 -24.01 8.41
C LEU A 188 4.68 -23.04 9.46
N PRO A 189 4.84 -23.39 10.76
CA PRO A 189 5.47 -22.50 11.73
C PRO A 189 6.87 -22.01 11.35
N ASP A 190 7.74 -22.89 10.86
CA ASP A 190 9.10 -22.52 10.48
C ASP A 190 9.14 -21.72 9.16
N TYR A 191 8.21 -22.00 8.24
CA TYR A 191 8.03 -21.19 7.05
C TYR A 191 7.60 -19.76 7.38
N VAL A 192 6.68 -19.57 8.32
CA VAL A 192 6.24 -18.24 8.76
C VAL A 192 7.41 -17.47 9.38
N LYS A 193 8.22 -18.11 10.25
CA LYS A 193 9.42 -17.47 10.81
C LYS A 193 10.38 -17.01 9.71
N TYR A 194 10.59 -17.86 8.69
CA TYR A 194 11.45 -17.53 7.55
C TYR A 194 10.91 -16.31 6.79
N ILE A 195 9.64 -16.30 6.38
CA ILE A 195 9.02 -15.16 5.69
C ILE A 195 9.14 -13.88 6.53
N ILE A 196 8.82 -13.96 7.83
CA ILE A 196 8.89 -12.81 8.75
C ILE A 196 10.31 -12.24 8.82
N SER A 197 11.33 -13.11 8.82
CA SER A 197 12.72 -12.67 8.80
C SER A 197 13.11 -11.95 7.50
N GLU A 198 12.60 -12.41 6.34
CA GLU A 198 12.83 -11.73 5.06
C GLU A 198 12.05 -10.42 4.98
N TYR A 199 10.83 -10.36 5.51
CA TYR A 199 10.04 -9.13 5.53
C TYR A 199 10.71 -8.06 6.41
N LYS A 200 11.30 -8.45 7.54
CA LYS A 200 12.08 -7.51 8.38
C LYS A 200 13.18 -6.81 7.58
N LYS A 201 13.90 -7.53 6.70
CA LYS A 201 14.95 -6.96 5.84
C LYS A 201 14.39 -5.95 4.83
N ILE A 202 13.25 -6.26 4.22
CA ILE A 202 12.57 -5.37 3.27
C ILE A 202 12.15 -4.07 3.96
N LEU A 203 11.55 -4.16 5.16
CA LEU A 203 11.14 -2.99 5.93
C LEU A 203 12.36 -2.16 6.36
N ALA A 204 13.42 -2.80 6.85
CA ALA A 204 14.67 -2.11 7.18
C ALA A 204 15.22 -1.35 5.96
N ARG A 205 15.20 -1.97 4.77
CA ARG A 205 15.65 -1.32 3.53
C ARG A 205 14.77 -0.12 3.15
N LEU A 206 13.45 -0.17 3.33
CA LEU A 206 12.59 1.00 3.14
C LEU A 206 12.99 2.17 4.04
N TYR A 207 13.30 1.88 5.31
CA TYR A 207 13.76 2.91 6.24
C TYR A 207 15.12 3.50 5.84
N GLU A 208 16.08 2.66 5.43
CA GLU A 208 17.38 3.11 4.90
C GLU A 208 17.21 4.02 3.68
N LEU A 209 16.21 3.75 2.85
CA LEU A 209 15.85 4.53 1.65
C LEU A 209 15.03 5.79 1.93
N GLY A 210 14.87 6.17 3.20
CA GLY A 210 14.29 7.45 3.61
C GLY A 210 12.83 7.37 4.08
N ALA A 211 12.17 6.21 4.02
CA ALA A 211 10.78 6.11 4.48
C ALA A 211 10.68 6.39 5.99
N ARG A 212 9.75 7.27 6.40
CA ARG A 212 9.53 7.63 7.82
C ARG A 212 8.11 7.40 8.32
N ARG A 213 7.15 7.17 7.42
CA ARG A 213 5.75 6.86 7.77
C ARG A 213 5.25 5.75 6.84
N VAL A 214 5.20 4.53 7.35
CA VAL A 214 4.95 3.33 6.55
C VAL A 214 3.77 2.55 7.10
N LEU A 215 2.70 2.44 6.32
CA LEU A 215 1.60 1.52 6.56
C LEU A 215 1.98 0.14 6.03
N VAL A 216 2.03 -0.84 6.93
CA VAL A 216 2.38 -2.23 6.60
C VAL A 216 1.14 -3.09 6.80
N THR A 217 0.58 -3.63 5.73
CA THR A 217 -0.62 -4.46 5.84
C THR A 217 -0.27 -5.89 6.23
N GLY A 218 -1.01 -6.46 7.19
CA GLY A 218 -1.05 -7.90 7.36
C GLY A 218 -1.79 -8.60 6.22
N THR A 219 -1.90 -9.91 6.32
CA THR A 219 -2.78 -10.71 5.45
C THR A 219 -4.22 -10.63 5.92
N GLY A 220 -5.16 -10.63 4.97
CA GLY A 220 -6.58 -10.85 5.25
C GLY A 220 -6.87 -12.31 5.64
N PRO A 221 -8.16 -12.68 5.78
CA PRO A 221 -8.56 -14.07 6.02
C PRO A 221 -8.37 -14.91 4.76
N LEU A 222 -7.14 -15.40 4.55
CA LEU A 222 -6.71 -16.11 3.34
C LEU A 222 -7.62 -17.29 2.97
N GLY A 223 -8.09 -18.05 3.96
CA GLY A 223 -8.97 -19.20 3.73
C GLY A 223 -10.38 -18.83 3.31
N CYS A 224 -10.77 -17.55 3.44
CA CYS A 224 -12.07 -17.03 3.05
C CYS A 224 -12.04 -16.35 1.67
N VAL A 225 -10.89 -16.30 1.00
CA VAL A 225 -10.79 -15.75 -0.36
C VAL A 225 -11.64 -16.62 -1.29
N PRO A 226 -12.50 -16.05 -2.16
CA PRO A 226 -13.42 -16.83 -3.00
C PRO A 226 -12.75 -17.94 -3.84
N ALA A 227 -11.55 -17.67 -4.37
CA ALA A 227 -10.79 -18.68 -5.12
C ALA A 227 -10.36 -19.88 -4.25
N GLU A 228 -10.07 -19.65 -2.96
CA GLU A 228 -9.70 -20.70 -2.02
C GLU A 228 -10.93 -21.46 -1.52
N LEU A 229 -12.05 -20.76 -1.31
CA LEU A 229 -13.34 -21.40 -1.01
C LEU A 229 -13.75 -22.34 -2.15
N ALA A 230 -13.68 -21.89 -3.40
CA ALA A 230 -14.04 -22.70 -4.56
C ALA A 230 -13.17 -23.96 -4.72
N GLN A 231 -11.91 -23.92 -4.29
CA GLN A 231 -10.98 -25.04 -4.42
C GLN A 231 -10.96 -25.98 -3.22
N ARG A 232 -11.20 -25.46 -2.01
CA ARG A 232 -10.94 -26.19 -0.75
C ARG A 232 -12.17 -26.39 0.13
N SER A 233 -13.24 -25.66 -0.12
CA SER A 233 -14.43 -25.71 0.72
C SER A 233 -15.49 -26.63 0.11
N SER A 234 -16.02 -27.55 0.92
CA SER A 234 -17.15 -28.40 0.55
C SER A 234 -18.49 -27.91 1.11
N ASN A 235 -18.44 -27.02 2.10
CA ASN A 235 -19.60 -26.53 2.87
C ASN A 235 -19.70 -25.00 2.90
N GLY A 236 -18.83 -24.29 2.18
CA GLY A 236 -18.77 -22.83 2.18
C GLY A 236 -17.95 -22.21 3.32
N GLU A 237 -17.40 -23.01 4.23
CA GLU A 237 -16.52 -22.52 5.30
C GLU A 237 -15.12 -22.21 4.78
N CYS A 238 -14.45 -21.28 5.46
CA CYS A 238 -13.08 -20.89 5.15
C CYS A 238 -12.09 -22.04 5.39
N SER A 239 -11.08 -22.16 4.54
CA SER A 239 -10.02 -23.15 4.68
C SER A 239 -9.25 -22.97 5.99
N ALA A 240 -9.37 -23.94 6.91
CA ALA A 240 -8.72 -23.89 8.21
C ALA A 240 -7.18 -23.79 8.13
N GLU A 241 -6.56 -24.43 7.13
CA GLU A 241 -5.10 -24.38 6.94
C GLU A 241 -4.61 -22.98 6.56
N LEU A 242 -5.31 -22.32 5.64
CA LEU A 242 -4.96 -20.95 5.22
C LEU A 242 -5.29 -19.93 6.31
N GLN A 243 -6.37 -20.14 7.06
CA GLN A 243 -6.65 -19.34 8.25
C GLN A 243 -5.57 -19.49 9.31
N ARG A 244 -5.04 -20.71 9.51
CA ARG A 244 -3.91 -20.97 10.41
C ARG A 244 -2.63 -20.27 9.95
N ALA A 245 -2.38 -20.19 8.64
CA ALA A 245 -1.24 -19.45 8.11
C ALA A 245 -1.34 -17.96 8.46
N ALA A 246 -2.49 -17.32 8.21
CA ALA A 246 -2.74 -15.93 8.57
C ALA A 246 -2.62 -15.70 10.10
N SER A 247 -3.16 -16.62 10.93
CA SER A 247 -3.10 -16.50 12.39
C SER A 247 -1.70 -16.63 12.97
N LEU A 248 -0.79 -17.33 12.27
CA LEU A 248 0.62 -17.41 12.65
C LEU A 248 1.41 -16.18 12.16
N PHE A 249 1.12 -15.71 10.95
CA PHE A 249 1.86 -14.63 10.29
C PHE A 249 1.56 -13.25 10.89
N ASN A 250 0.29 -12.87 11.00
CA ASN A 250 -0.10 -11.51 11.36
C ASN A 250 0.43 -11.07 12.75
N PRO A 251 0.36 -11.88 13.82
CA PRO A 251 0.92 -11.49 15.12
C PRO A 251 2.45 -11.32 15.08
N GLN A 252 3.16 -12.17 14.34
CA GLN A 252 4.61 -12.08 14.19
C GLN A 252 5.02 -10.85 13.37
N LEU A 253 4.23 -10.46 12.37
CA LEU A 253 4.43 -9.21 11.63
C LEU A 253 4.32 -7.99 12.56
N VAL A 254 3.28 -7.97 13.41
CA VAL A 254 3.13 -6.90 14.43
C VAL A 254 4.33 -6.87 15.38
N GLN A 255 4.83 -8.04 15.79
CA GLN A 255 5.99 -8.14 16.67
C GLN A 255 7.27 -7.59 16.02
N ILE A 256 7.58 -7.96 14.78
CA ILE A 256 8.79 -7.44 14.12
C ILE A 256 8.69 -5.96 13.79
N ILE A 257 7.48 -5.44 13.56
CA ILE A 257 7.24 -4.00 13.37
C ILE A 257 7.58 -3.24 14.65
N ARG A 258 7.08 -3.71 15.81
CA ARG A 258 7.42 -3.12 17.12
C ARG A 258 8.91 -3.19 17.39
N GLN A 259 9.54 -4.32 17.07
CA GLN A 259 10.99 -4.49 17.22
C GLN A 259 11.76 -3.49 16.35
N LEU A 260 11.42 -3.37 15.06
CA LEU A 260 12.06 -2.41 14.15
C LEU A 260 11.91 -0.96 14.63
N ASN A 261 10.70 -0.56 15.04
CA ASN A 261 10.48 0.78 15.59
C ASN A 261 11.31 1.02 16.85
N SER A 262 11.44 0.01 17.72
CA SER A 262 12.30 0.10 18.91
C SER A 262 13.78 0.18 18.57
N GLU A 263 14.26 -0.56 17.56
CA GLU A 263 15.64 -0.51 17.06
C GLU A 263 15.96 0.85 16.43
N ILE A 264 14.97 1.45 15.75
CA ILE A 264 15.07 2.79 15.13
C ILE A 264 14.97 3.91 16.17
N GLY A 265 14.23 3.69 17.26
CA GLY A 265 13.92 4.73 18.26
C GLY A 265 12.80 5.68 17.85
N SER A 266 11.94 5.29 16.91
CA SER A 266 10.80 6.08 16.42
C SER A 266 9.70 5.19 15.85
N GLU A 267 8.44 5.64 15.89
CA GLU A 267 7.29 4.97 15.27
C GLU A 267 7.25 5.23 13.76
N VAL A 268 8.05 4.48 13.00
CA VAL A 268 8.11 4.58 11.54
C VAL A 268 7.06 3.69 10.87
N PHE A 269 6.93 2.46 11.35
CA PHE A 269 6.07 1.43 10.76
C PHE A 269 4.79 1.25 11.58
N VAL A 270 3.65 1.24 10.92
CA VAL A 270 2.33 1.01 11.51
C VAL A 270 1.70 -0.21 10.88
N ALA A 271 1.42 -1.23 11.70
CA ALA A 271 0.74 -2.43 11.25
C ALA A 271 -0.76 -2.16 11.02
N VAL A 272 -1.25 -2.46 9.83
CA VAL A 272 -2.67 -2.36 9.46
C VAL A 272 -3.32 -3.73 9.61
N ASN A 273 -4.31 -3.82 10.51
CA ASN A 273 -5.00 -5.08 10.82
C ASN A 273 -6.07 -5.42 9.76
N THR A 274 -5.61 -5.79 8.57
CA THR A 274 -6.47 -6.17 7.44
C THR A 274 -7.32 -7.40 7.74
N GLN A 275 -6.83 -8.34 8.55
CA GLN A 275 -7.60 -9.52 8.95
C GLN A 275 -8.88 -9.12 9.69
N GLN A 276 -8.78 -8.29 10.73
CA GLN A 276 -9.95 -7.86 11.49
C GLN A 276 -10.92 -7.07 10.61
N MET A 277 -10.42 -6.13 9.80
CA MET A 277 -11.27 -5.33 8.90
C MET A 277 -12.13 -6.20 7.97
N HIS A 278 -11.55 -7.25 7.38
CA HIS A 278 -12.29 -8.16 6.51
C HIS A 278 -13.25 -9.05 7.30
N ILE A 279 -12.86 -9.52 8.48
CA ILE A 279 -13.75 -10.32 9.34
C ILE A 279 -14.95 -9.48 9.82
N ASP A 280 -14.77 -8.19 10.11
CA ASP A 280 -15.87 -7.29 10.47
C ASP A 280 -16.89 -7.18 9.33
N PHE A 281 -16.42 -7.02 8.09
CA PHE A 281 -17.27 -7.02 6.90
C PHE A 281 -17.99 -8.35 6.68
N ILE A 282 -17.28 -9.48 6.80
CA ILE A 282 -17.84 -10.82 6.58
C ILE A 282 -18.87 -11.17 7.66
N SER A 283 -18.59 -10.83 8.92
CA SER A 283 -19.45 -11.19 10.06
C SER A 283 -20.61 -10.21 10.29
N ASN A 284 -20.50 -8.97 9.81
CA ASN A 284 -21.55 -7.97 9.92
C ASN A 284 -21.66 -7.10 8.65
N PRO A 285 -22.09 -7.69 7.52
CA PRO A 285 -22.11 -6.99 6.24
C PRO A 285 -23.09 -5.81 6.20
N GLN A 286 -24.16 -5.81 7.01
CA GLN A 286 -25.15 -4.72 7.02
C GLN A 286 -24.63 -3.39 7.59
N ARG A 287 -23.47 -3.41 8.24
CA ARG A 287 -22.84 -2.21 8.83
C ARG A 287 -22.03 -1.39 7.81
N TYR A 288 -21.74 -1.97 6.63
CA TYR A 288 -20.88 -1.40 5.60
C TYR A 288 -21.65 -1.22 4.30
#